data_AF-A0A0N4VUB0-F1
#
_entry.id   AF-A0A0N4VUB0-F1
#
_cell.length_a   1.000
_cell.length_b   1.000
_cell.length_c   1.000
_cell.angle_alpha   90.00
_cell.angle_beta   90.00
_cell.angle_gamma   90.00
#
_symmetry.space_group_name_H-M   'P 1'
#
loop_
_entity.id
_entity.type
_entity.pdbx_description
1 polymer ?
#
loop_
_entity_poly.entity_id
_entity_poly.type
_entity_poly.pdbx_seq_one_letter_code
_entity_poly.pdbx_strand_id
1 'polypeptide(L)'
;MAPSNNDPSIGGELTICGIDPAHYEGTIAWVPLIAERLWRIQLGPVYTRGMTLTTGGQEAIVDTGVSTITAPMSIVQQIQNLTGAKTNSEGAYEIDCKNISTLPTIVFTLDEQDFVLEGQDYVVQVLTKC
;
A
#
# COMPACT_ATOMS: atom_id res chain seq x y z
N MET A 1 9.80 -26.12 8.24
CA MET A 1 8.58 -26.38 7.48
C MET A 1 7.89 -25.03 7.35
N ALA A 2 7.97 -24.38 6.19
CA ALA A 2 7.27 -23.12 5.97
C ALA A 2 5.78 -23.42 5.78
N PRO A 3 4.86 -22.82 6.55
CA PRO A 3 3.45 -23.03 6.33
C PRO A 3 3.01 -22.27 5.08
N SER A 4 2.06 -22.85 4.34
CA SER A 4 1.46 -22.26 3.15
C SER A 4 0.62 -21.03 3.50
N ASN A 5 0.78 -19.95 2.74
CA ASN A 5 0.19 -18.60 2.90
C ASN A 5 -1.36 -18.48 2.86
N ASN A 6 -2.13 -19.54 3.12
CA ASN A 6 -3.60 -19.52 3.02
C ASN A 6 -4.32 -20.18 4.22
N ASP A 7 -3.67 -20.31 5.38
CA ASP A 7 -4.36 -20.69 6.62
C ASP A 7 -4.74 -19.42 7.41
N PRO A 8 -6.04 -19.16 7.65
CA PRO A 8 -6.49 -18.04 8.49
C PRO A 8 -6.00 -18.10 9.95
N SER A 9 -5.32 -19.18 10.36
CA SER A 9 -4.63 -19.29 11.65
C SER A 9 -3.28 -18.56 11.71
N ILE A 10 -2.75 -18.06 10.59
CA ILE A 10 -1.44 -17.40 10.50
C ILE A 10 -1.65 -15.89 10.32
N GLY A 11 -1.49 -15.14 11.42
CA GLY A 11 -1.54 -13.68 11.45
C GLY A 11 -0.19 -13.02 11.18
N GLY A 12 0.04 -11.86 11.80
CA GLY A 12 1.34 -11.17 11.81
C GLY A 12 2.13 -11.39 13.10
N GLU A 13 3.41 -11.01 13.09
CA GLU A 13 4.32 -11.04 14.23
C GLU A 13 4.82 -9.63 14.58
N LEU A 14 5.00 -9.34 15.88
CA LEU A 14 5.74 -8.17 16.37
C LEU A 14 7.06 -8.64 17.00
N THR A 15 8.17 -8.35 16.34
CA THR A 15 9.51 -8.55 16.91
C THR A 15 9.92 -7.31 17.70
N ILE A 16 10.26 -7.46 18.99
CA ILE A 16 10.74 -6.37 19.86
C ILE A 16 12.26 -6.53 20.05
N CYS A 17 13.00 -5.41 20.01
CA CYS A 17 14.47 -5.36 20.17
C CYS A 17 15.27 -6.04 19.06
N GLY A 18 14.73 -6.16 17.85
CA GLY A 18 15.45 -6.75 16.73
C GLY A 18 14.65 -6.75 15.43
N ILE A 19 15.16 -7.51 14.47
CA ILE A 19 14.55 -7.76 13.16
C ILE A 19 14.64 -9.27 12.94
N ASP A 20 13.60 -9.89 12.38
CA ASP A 20 13.64 -11.30 11.97
C ASP A 20 13.88 -11.44 10.45
N PRO A 21 15.08 -11.90 10.02
CA PRO A 21 15.40 -12.13 8.61
C PRO A 21 14.56 -13.21 7.93
N ALA A 22 13.79 -14.03 8.67
CA ALA A 22 12.90 -15.01 8.07
C ALA A 22 11.67 -14.39 7.37
N HIS A 23 11.39 -13.10 7.63
CA HIS A 23 10.15 -12.43 7.22
C HIS A 23 10.34 -11.31 6.18
N TYR A 24 11.52 -11.18 5.58
CA TYR A 24 11.74 -10.27 4.43
C TYR A 24 12.82 -10.83 3.49
N GLU A 25 12.81 -10.33 2.25
CA GLU A 25 13.84 -10.63 1.25
C GLU A 25 14.55 -9.34 0.85
N GLY A 26 15.80 -9.47 0.38
CA GLY A 26 16.59 -8.34 -0.09
C GLY A 26 17.12 -7.44 1.04
N THR A 27 17.27 -6.15 0.73
CA THR A 27 17.82 -5.14 1.65
C THR A 27 16.72 -4.27 2.24
N ILE A 28 16.93 -3.79 3.46
CA ILE A 28 16.03 -2.83 4.10
C ILE A 28 16.32 -1.43 3.57
N ALA A 29 15.30 -0.75 3.05
CA ALA A 29 15.30 0.68 2.75
C ALA A 29 15.17 1.48 4.06
N TRP A 30 16.21 2.25 4.41
CA TRP A 30 16.24 2.99 5.68
C TRP A 30 15.87 4.45 5.46
N VAL A 31 14.63 4.80 5.80
CA VAL A 31 14.12 6.17 5.63
C VAL A 31 14.19 6.92 6.98
N PRO A 32 14.83 8.12 7.05
CA PRO A 32 14.91 8.87 8.28
C PRO A 32 13.54 9.42 8.72
N LEU A 33 13.33 9.46 10.04
CA LEU A 33 12.16 10.09 10.62
C LEU A 33 12.22 11.62 10.44
N ILE A 34 11.08 12.22 10.08
CA ILE A 34 10.93 13.69 10.06
C ILE A 34 10.47 14.24 11.42
N ALA A 35 9.87 13.39 12.27
CA ALA A 35 9.44 13.73 13.63
C ALA A 35 9.22 12.46 14.45
N GLU A 36 9.38 12.54 15.78
CA GLU A 36 9.40 11.36 16.67
C GLU A 36 8.05 11.03 17.33
N ARG A 37 6.98 11.77 17.03
CA ARG A 37 5.65 11.50 17.62
C ARG A 37 4.91 10.35 16.95
N LEU A 38 5.17 10.15 15.66
CA LEU A 38 4.58 9.13 14.79
C LEU A 38 5.71 8.61 13.90
N TRP A 39 5.54 7.43 13.29
CA TRP A 39 6.45 6.93 12.25
C TRP A 39 6.28 7.74 10.95
N ARG A 40 6.65 9.02 11.02
CA ARG A 40 6.55 9.99 9.94
C ARG A 40 7.83 9.98 9.13
N ILE A 41 7.68 9.80 7.82
CA ILE A 41 8.78 9.74 6.86
C ILE A 41 8.57 10.72 5.72
N GLN A 42 9.66 11.09 5.07
CA GLN A 42 9.61 11.83 3.80
C GLN A 42 9.36 10.83 2.66
N LEU A 43 8.23 10.98 1.98
CA LEU A 43 7.89 10.14 0.84
C LEU A 43 8.66 10.60 -0.42
N GLY A 44 9.24 9.65 -1.14
CA GLY A 44 9.72 9.87 -2.49
C GLY A 44 8.57 9.98 -3.50
N PRO A 45 8.87 9.95 -4.80
CA PRO A 45 7.83 9.91 -5.82
C PRO A 45 6.84 8.76 -5.62
N VAL A 46 5.57 9.01 -5.94
CA VAL A 46 4.56 7.97 -6.09
C VAL A 46 4.00 8.07 -7.49
N TYR A 47 3.97 6.96 -8.20
CA TYR A 47 3.58 6.94 -9.59
C TYR A 47 2.90 5.63 -9.97
N THR A 48 2.26 5.64 -11.12
CA THR A 48 1.61 4.50 -11.74
C THR A 48 2.01 4.47 -13.21
N ARG A 49 1.61 3.44 -13.95
CA ARG A 49 2.01 3.26 -15.35
C ARG A 49 1.57 4.46 -16.21
N GLY A 50 2.52 5.36 -16.47
CA GLY A 50 2.33 6.56 -17.31
C GLY A 50 1.82 7.82 -16.58
N MET A 51 1.72 7.81 -15.24
CA MET A 51 1.26 8.98 -14.47
C MET A 51 2.00 9.11 -13.14
N THR A 52 2.51 10.30 -12.86
CA THR A 52 3.06 10.66 -11.55
C THR A 52 1.92 11.15 -10.66
N LEU A 53 1.67 10.47 -9.54
CA LEU A 53 0.69 10.89 -8.54
C LEU A 53 1.27 12.00 -7.66
N THR A 54 2.53 11.85 -7.24
CA THR A 54 3.32 12.91 -6.63
C THR A 54 4.79 12.78 -6.97
N THR A 55 5.49 13.92 -7.05
CA THR A 55 6.95 13.98 -7.27
C THR A 55 7.76 13.75 -5.99
N GLY A 56 7.09 13.44 -4.87
CA GLY A 56 7.71 13.31 -3.56
C GLY A 56 7.81 14.63 -2.81
N GLY A 57 8.40 14.59 -1.61
CA GLY A 57 8.50 15.73 -0.70
C GLY A 57 7.28 15.90 0.21
N GLN A 58 6.29 15.01 0.13
CA GLN A 58 5.19 14.94 1.09
C GLN A 58 5.55 14.02 2.26
N GLU A 59 4.94 14.31 3.40
CA GLU A 59 5.05 13.46 4.57
C GLU A 59 4.09 12.28 4.47
N ALA A 60 4.53 11.10 4.91
CA ALA A 60 3.68 9.93 5.08
C ALA A 60 3.82 9.40 6.52
N ILE A 61 2.78 8.73 7.02
CA ILE A 61 2.81 8.02 8.30
C ILE A 61 2.75 6.52 7.99
N VAL A 62 3.69 5.75 8.51
CA VAL A 62 3.64 4.28 8.47
C VAL A 62 2.82 3.81 9.67
N ASP A 63 1.58 3.41 9.43
CA ASP A 63 0.57 3.17 10.47
C ASP A 63 0.04 1.72 10.44
N THR A 64 0.50 0.87 11.37
CA THR A 64 0.00 -0.50 11.51
C THR A 64 -1.44 -0.58 12.03
N GLY A 65 -2.02 0.54 12.47
CA GLY A 65 -3.39 0.64 13.00
C GLY A 65 -4.45 0.93 11.94
N VAL A 66 -4.06 1.17 10.68
CA VAL A 66 -4.97 1.49 9.58
C VAL A 66 -4.82 0.44 8.47
N SER A 67 -5.93 -0.18 8.07
CA SER A 67 -5.93 -1.23 7.04
C SER A 67 -5.91 -0.71 5.61
N THR A 68 -6.03 0.60 5.41
CA THR A 68 -6.12 1.25 4.10
C THR A 68 -5.05 2.33 3.94
N ILE A 69 -4.68 2.61 2.69
CA ILE A 69 -3.81 3.73 2.36
C ILE A 69 -4.69 4.97 2.20
N THR A 70 -4.41 6.00 2.99
CA THR A 70 -5.10 7.30 2.90
C THR A 70 -4.19 8.32 2.21
N ALA A 71 -4.79 9.18 1.39
CA ALA A 71 -4.07 10.18 0.61
C ALA A 71 -4.94 11.44 0.42
N PRO A 72 -4.35 12.59 0.01
CA PRO A 72 -5.12 13.75 -0.39
C PRO A 72 -6.19 13.40 -1.43
N MET A 73 -7.36 14.03 -1.34
CA MET A 73 -8.50 13.71 -2.20
C MET A 73 -8.17 13.79 -3.71
N SER A 74 -7.30 14.71 -4.11
CA SER A 74 -6.83 14.84 -5.49
C SER A 74 -6.06 13.61 -6.00
N ILE A 75 -5.34 12.91 -5.13
CA ILE A 75 -4.64 11.67 -5.45
C ILE A 75 -5.64 10.51 -5.50
N VAL A 76 -6.53 10.43 -4.51
CA VAL A 76 -7.59 9.40 -4.46
C VAL A 76 -8.45 9.44 -5.72
N GLN A 77 -8.85 10.63 -6.18
CA GLN A 77 -9.63 10.80 -7.42
C GLN A 77 -8.86 10.38 -8.68
N GLN A 78 -7.53 10.61 -8.72
CA GLN A 78 -6.71 10.13 -9.84
C GLN A 78 -6.69 8.59 -9.89
N ILE A 79 -6.45 7.95 -8.75
CA ILE A 79 -6.46 6.48 -8.65
C ILE A 79 -7.85 5.94 -8.98
N GLN A 80 -8.91 6.55 -8.44
CA GLN A 80 -10.30 6.17 -8.74
C GLN A 80 -10.59 6.18 -10.25
N ASN A 81 -10.19 7.26 -10.94
CA ASN A 81 -10.41 7.38 -12.38
C ASN A 81 -9.60 6.35 -13.17
N LEU A 82 -8.39 6.02 -12.72
CA LEU A 82 -7.53 5.02 -13.35
C LEU A 82 -8.06 3.60 -13.19
N THR A 83 -8.58 3.26 -12.01
CA THR A 83 -9.11 1.91 -11.72
C THR A 83 -10.55 1.74 -12.21
N GLY A 84 -11.25 2.84 -12.50
CA GLY A 84 -12.67 2.83 -12.82
C GLY A 84 -13.57 2.56 -11.60
N ALA A 85 -13.02 2.73 -10.39
CA ALA A 85 -13.75 2.47 -9.15
C ALA A 85 -14.92 3.45 -8.97
N LYS A 86 -16.05 2.93 -8.48
CA LYS A 86 -17.27 3.69 -8.27
C LYS A 86 -17.64 3.71 -6.81
N THR A 87 -18.17 4.84 -6.36
CA THR A 87 -18.67 4.93 -4.99
C THR A 87 -19.95 4.11 -4.87
N ASN A 88 -19.99 3.21 -3.89
CA ASN A 88 -21.17 2.43 -3.54
C ASN A 88 -22.11 3.24 -2.60
N SER A 89 -23.24 2.65 -2.21
CA SER A 89 -24.20 3.29 -1.30
C SER A 89 -23.67 3.58 0.11
N GLU A 90 -22.56 2.94 0.49
CA GLU A 90 -21.90 3.09 1.80
C GLU A 90 -20.75 4.11 1.76
N GLY A 91 -20.48 4.70 0.58
CA GLY A 91 -19.40 5.67 0.40
C GLY A 91 -18.01 5.05 0.14
N ALA A 92 -17.92 3.72 0.05
CA ALA A 92 -16.69 3.03 -0.33
C ALA A 92 -16.51 2.99 -1.85
N TYR A 93 -15.27 2.86 -2.32
CA TYR A 93 -14.95 2.65 -3.73
C TYR A 93 -14.96 1.15 -4.05
N GLU A 94 -15.78 0.76 -5.03
CA GLU A 94 -15.95 -0.62 -5.51
C GLU A 94 -15.53 -0.74 -6.99
N ILE A 95 -14.95 -1.88 -7.37
CA ILE A 95 -14.60 -2.29 -8.74
C ILE A 95 -15.19 -3.67 -9.08
N ASP A 96 -15.22 -4.05 -10.36
CA ASP A 96 -15.45 -5.46 -10.71
C ASP A 96 -14.22 -6.28 -10.32
N CYS A 97 -14.37 -7.26 -9.42
CA CYS A 97 -13.29 -8.15 -8.98
C CYS A 97 -12.55 -8.83 -10.15
N LYS A 98 -13.20 -9.01 -11.32
CA LYS A 98 -12.56 -9.57 -12.52
C LYS A 98 -11.47 -8.68 -13.09
N ASN A 99 -11.47 -7.40 -12.76
CA ASN A 99 -10.51 -6.42 -13.25
C ASN A 99 -9.26 -6.29 -12.37
N ILE A 100 -9.19 -6.96 -11.20
CA ILE A 100 -8.04 -6.83 -10.27
C ILE A 100 -6.70 -7.03 -10.98
N SER A 101 -6.60 -8.05 -11.84
CA SER A 101 -5.36 -8.37 -12.57
C SER A 101 -5.03 -7.40 -13.72
N THR A 102 -5.95 -6.50 -14.07
CA THR A 102 -5.76 -5.49 -15.12
C THR A 102 -5.57 -4.09 -14.56
N LEU A 103 -5.71 -3.91 -13.24
CA LEU A 103 -5.50 -2.62 -12.61
C LEU A 103 -4.01 -2.21 -12.71
N PRO A 104 -3.73 -0.90 -12.79
CA PRO A 104 -2.37 -0.44 -12.90
C PRO A 104 -1.62 -0.59 -11.57
N THR A 105 -0.31 -0.77 -11.62
CA THR A 105 0.51 -0.78 -10.41
C THR A 105 0.57 0.60 -9.77
N ILE A 106 0.75 0.64 -8.45
CA ILE A 106 1.09 1.86 -7.72
C ILE A 106 2.49 1.66 -7.14
N VAL A 107 3.41 2.54 -7.49
CA VAL A 107 4.80 2.46 -7.08
C VAL A 107 5.11 3.58 -6.11
N PHE A 108 5.63 3.21 -4.93
CA PHE A 108 6.13 4.12 -3.91
C PHE A 108 7.65 4.04 -3.88
N THR A 109 8.34 5.17 -4.07
CA THR A 109 9.79 5.22 -3.91
C THR A 109 10.15 5.61 -2.49
N LEU A 110 10.93 4.77 -1.81
CA LEU A 110 11.46 4.97 -0.46
C LEU A 110 12.96 4.68 -0.48
N ASP A 111 13.79 5.64 -0.06
CA ASP A 111 15.26 5.49 -0.05
C ASP A 111 15.82 5.00 -1.41
N GLU A 112 15.35 5.63 -2.51
CA GLU A 112 15.68 5.26 -3.91
C GLU A 112 15.27 3.85 -4.34
N GLN A 113 14.56 3.10 -3.49
CA GLN A 113 14.01 1.78 -3.79
C GLN A 113 12.52 1.88 -4.10
N ASP A 114 12.10 1.20 -5.17
CA ASP A 114 10.70 1.13 -5.58
C ASP A 114 9.97 -0.03 -4.92
N PHE A 115 8.85 0.30 -4.26
CA PHE A 115 7.90 -0.64 -3.68
C PHE A 115 6.64 -0.65 -4.53
N VAL A 116 6.41 -1.77 -5.22
CA VAL A 116 5.33 -1.92 -6.19
C VAL A 116 4.14 -2.61 -5.53
N LEU A 117 2.98 -1.98 -5.60
CA LEU A 117 1.69 -2.59 -5.29
C LEU A 117 0.99 -2.98 -6.59
N GLU A 118 0.67 -4.26 -6.71
CA GLU A 118 -0.19 -4.81 -7.74
C GLU A 118 -1.67 -4.61 -7.37
N GLY A 119 -2.57 -4.78 -8.34
CA GLY A 119 -4.02 -4.61 -8.10
C GLY A 119 -4.57 -5.43 -6.92
N GLN A 120 -4.01 -6.62 -6.70
CA GLN A 120 -4.35 -7.51 -5.60
C GLN A 120 -3.92 -6.99 -4.21
N ASP A 121 -2.95 -6.07 -4.15
CA ASP A 121 -2.39 -5.58 -2.88
C ASP A 121 -3.18 -4.39 -2.34
N TYR A 122 -3.84 -3.62 -3.23
CA TYR A 122 -4.62 -2.43 -2.85
C TYR A 122 -6.13 -2.56 -3.05
N VAL A 123 -6.61 -3.73 -3.49
CA VAL A 123 -8.04 -4.07 -3.53
C VAL A 123 -8.35 -5.15 -2.50
N VAL A 124 -9.31 -4.86 -1.61
CA VAL A 124 -9.76 -5.81 -0.60
C VAL A 124 -11.01 -6.53 -1.10
N GLN A 125 -10.90 -7.84 -1.33
CA GLN A 125 -12.05 -8.66 -1.68
C GLN A 125 -12.76 -9.17 -0.42
N VAL A 126 -14.04 -8.80 -0.25
CA VAL A 126 -14.90 -9.30 0.84
C VAL A 126 -16.09 -10.03 0.22
N LEU A 127 -16.14 -11.35 0.41
CA LEU A 127 -17.12 -12.23 -0.24
C LEU A 127 -17.06 -12.07 -1.78
N THR A 128 -18.07 -11.43 -2.36
CA THR A 128 -18.20 -11.18 -3.80
C THR A 128 -17.98 -9.72 -4.18
N LYS A 129 -17.54 -8.89 -3.23
CA LYS A 129 -17.33 -7.46 -3.43
C LYS A 129 -15.85 -7.14 -3.47
N CYS A 130 -15.53 -6.27 -4.42
CA CYS A 130 -14.32 -5.51 -4.59
C CYS A 130 -14.79 -4.11 -5.02
#